data_AF-A0A4S1GB15-F1
#
_entry.id   AF-A0A4S1GB15-F1
#
_cell.length_a   1.000
_cell.length_b   1.000
_cell.length_c   1.000
_cell.angle_alpha   90.00
_cell.angle_beta   90.00
_cell.angle_gamma   90.00
#
_symmetry.space_group_name_H-M   'P 1'
#
loop_
_entity.id
_entity.type
_entity.pdbx_description
1 polymer ?
#
loop_
_entity_poly.entity_id
_entity_poly.type
_entity_poly.pdbx_seq_one_letter_code
_entity_poly.pdbx_strand_id
1 'polypeptide(L)'
;GYTTNVPAKDLLDGKAMVALLYEGKPITPDHGGPARLLVPHLYFWKSAKWLNGLQFTERDEPGFWELRGYHMYGDPWREQRYSSDP
;
A
#
# COMPACT_ATOMS: atom_id res chain seq x y z
N GLY A 1 -13.48 -5.29 4.73
CA GLY A 1 -12.70 -4.03 4.60
C GLY A 1 -11.64 -4.20 3.53
N TYR A 2 -10.93 -3.13 3.19
CA TYR A 2 -9.78 -3.19 2.30
C TYR A 2 -8.50 -3.43 3.13
N THR A 3 -7.70 -4.41 2.75
CA THR A 3 -6.36 -4.66 3.33
C THR A 3 -5.37 -4.88 2.20
N THR A 4 -4.10 -4.62 2.46
CA THR A 4 -2.98 -4.95 1.57
C THR A 4 -1.77 -5.25 2.44
N ASN A 5 -0.96 -6.19 1.99
CA ASN A 5 0.30 -6.55 2.62
C ASN A 5 1.44 -5.76 2.01
N VAL A 6 2.36 -5.29 2.85
CA VAL A 6 3.60 -4.63 2.46
C VAL A 6 4.70 -5.14 3.40
N PRO A 7 5.86 -5.57 2.88
CA PRO A 7 6.97 -5.96 3.75
C PRO A 7 7.44 -4.79 4.62
N ALA A 8 7.72 -5.04 5.90
CA ALA A 8 8.11 -3.99 6.85
C ALA A 8 9.34 -3.19 6.37
N LYS A 9 10.30 -3.83 5.70
CA LYS A 9 11.48 -3.16 5.11
C LYS A 9 11.12 -2.02 4.15
N ASP A 10 10.03 -2.18 3.38
CA ASP A 10 9.56 -1.18 2.41
C ASP A 10 8.83 -0.01 3.09
N LEU A 11 8.53 -0.13 4.39
CA LEU A 11 7.98 0.95 5.21
C LEU A 11 9.04 1.67 6.04
N LEU A 12 10.20 1.04 6.26
CA LEU A 12 11.25 1.50 7.15
C LEU A 12 12.45 2.13 6.41
N ASP A 13 12.47 2.09 5.08
CA ASP A 13 13.55 2.66 4.24
C ASP A 13 13.47 4.19 4.06
N GLY A 14 12.49 4.84 4.70
CA GLY A 14 12.28 6.28 4.67
C GLY A 14 11.51 6.80 3.45
N LYS A 15 11.04 5.92 2.56
CA LYS A 15 10.24 6.33 1.38
C LYS A 15 8.74 6.31 1.64
N ALA A 16 8.28 5.42 2.51
CA ALA A 16 6.87 5.31 2.84
C ALA A 16 6.43 6.29 3.93
N MET A 17 5.14 6.65 3.93
CA MET A 17 4.56 7.51 4.96
C MET A 17 3.07 7.25 5.16
N VAL A 18 2.58 7.58 6.36
CA VAL A 18 1.16 7.82 6.59
C VAL A 18 0.89 9.30 6.31
N ALA A 19 0.27 9.58 5.17
CA ALA A 19 -0.02 10.93 4.74
C ALA A 19 -1.38 11.39 5.30
N LEU A 20 -1.37 12.56 5.93
CA LEU A 20 -2.57 13.25 6.45
C LEU A 20 -2.88 14.52 5.62
N LEU A 21 -1.84 15.10 5.00
CA LEU A 21 -1.89 16.36 4.27
C LEU A 21 -1.39 16.20 2.84
N TYR A 22 -1.93 17.02 1.94
CA TYR A 22 -1.44 17.25 0.58
C TYR A 22 -1.45 18.76 0.31
N GLU A 23 -0.31 19.32 -0.10
CA GLU A 23 -0.13 20.78 -0.29
C GLU A 23 -0.57 21.61 0.92
N GLY A 24 -0.25 21.14 2.13
CA GLY A 24 -0.57 21.82 3.39
C GLY A 24 -2.05 21.74 3.81
N LYS A 25 -2.90 21.04 3.05
CA LYS A 25 -4.33 20.86 3.35
C LYS A 25 -4.64 19.40 3.69
N PRO A 26 -5.67 19.10 4.49
CA PRO A 26 -6.12 17.73 4.72
C PRO A 26 -6.39 16.99 3.41
N ILE A 27 -5.98 15.72 3.33
CA ILE A 27 -6.28 14.88 2.17
C ILE A 27 -7.80 14.72 2.06
N THR A 28 -8.35 14.89 0.86
CA THR A 28 -9.79 14.72 0.63
C THR A 28 -10.20 13.25 0.78
N PRO A 29 -11.48 12.97 1.10
CA PRO A 29 -11.96 11.60 1.23
C PRO A 29 -11.67 10.73 -0.01
N ASP A 30 -11.83 11.24 -1.22
CA ASP A 30 -11.58 10.48 -2.46
C ASP A 30 -10.12 10.01 -2.59
N HIS A 31 -9.18 10.81 -2.07
CA HIS A 31 -7.75 10.51 -2.02
C HIS A 31 -7.33 9.73 -0.79
N GLY A 32 -8.26 9.36 0.09
CA GLY A 32 -8.01 8.51 1.25
C GLY A 32 -7.92 9.24 2.58
N GLY A 33 -8.38 10.50 2.66
CA GLY A 33 -8.48 11.21 3.94
C GLY A 33 -9.39 10.52 4.96
N PRO A 34 -9.16 10.66 6.27
CA PRO A 34 -8.21 11.60 6.89
C PRO A 34 -6.76 11.10 6.91
N ALA A 35 -6.52 9.82 6.61
CA ALA A 35 -5.19 9.22 6.61
C ALA A 35 -5.07 8.15 5.53
N ARG A 36 -3.98 8.17 4.78
CA ARG A 36 -3.64 7.11 3.84
C ARG A 36 -2.21 6.63 4.03
N LEU A 37 -1.96 5.37 3.70
CA LEU A 37 -0.61 4.89 3.47
C LEU A 37 -0.16 5.34 2.07
N LEU A 38 1.11 5.70 1.95
CA LEU A 38 1.80 5.98 0.71
C LEU A 38 3.12 5.19 0.69
N VAL A 39 3.28 4.32 -0.30
CA VAL A 39 4.50 3.55 -0.59
C VAL A 39 4.89 3.84 -2.04
N PRO A 40 5.77 4.82 -2.29
CA PRO A 40 5.92 5.43 -3.60
C PRO A 40 6.62 4.54 -4.64
N HIS A 41 7.38 3.53 -4.21
CA HIS A 41 8.12 2.63 -5.11
C HIS A 41 7.36 1.36 -5.49
N LEU A 42 6.15 1.15 -4.97
CA LEU A 42 5.28 0.03 -5.33
C LEU A 42 4.04 0.55 -6.06
N TYR A 43 3.34 -0.34 -6.76
CA TYR A 43 2.05 -0.02 -7.32
C TYR A 43 1.07 0.47 -6.26
N PHE A 44 0.25 1.46 -6.63
CA PHE A 44 -0.58 2.20 -5.68
C PHE A 44 -1.68 1.39 -4.98
N TRP A 45 -1.99 0.17 -5.41
CA TRP A 45 -2.84 -0.70 -4.59
C TRP A 45 -2.17 -1.05 -3.25
N LYS A 46 -0.84 -1.09 -3.18
CA LYS A 46 -0.10 -1.23 -1.91
C LYS A 46 -0.23 -0.01 -0.98
N SER A 47 -0.72 1.12 -1.49
CA SER A 47 -0.91 2.37 -0.73
C SER A 47 -2.36 2.53 -0.29
N ALA A 48 -2.72 1.89 0.83
CA ALA A 48 -4.09 1.85 1.35
C ALA A 48 -4.69 3.23 1.64
N LYS A 49 -5.91 3.46 1.16
CA LYS A 49 -6.74 4.63 1.48
C LYS A 49 -7.56 4.38 2.74
N TRP A 50 -7.92 5.45 3.46
CA TRP A 50 -8.76 5.39 4.66
C TRP A 50 -8.15 4.48 5.74
N LEU A 51 -6.87 4.70 6.03
CA LEU A 51 -6.08 3.88 6.94
C LEU A 51 -6.73 3.88 8.34
N ASN A 52 -7.09 2.69 8.81
CA ASN A 52 -7.70 2.48 10.14
C ASN A 52 -6.71 1.86 11.15
N GLY A 53 -5.65 1.22 10.69
CA GLY A 53 -4.66 0.57 11.53
C GLY A 53 -3.57 -0.12 10.71
N LEU A 54 -2.49 -0.49 11.41
CA LEU A 54 -1.40 -1.30 10.90
C LEU A 54 -1.28 -2.54 11.78
N GLN A 55 -1.24 -3.72 11.16
CA GLN A 55 -1.05 -4.99 11.86
C GLN A 55 0.27 -5.59 11.40
N PHE A 56 1.16 -5.85 12.36
CA PHE A 56 2.43 -6.52 12.08
C PHE A 56 2.24 -8.03 12.22
N THR A 57 2.70 -8.77 11.22
CA THR A 57 2.60 -10.23 11.14
C THR A 57 3.97 -10.83 10.82
N GLU A 58 4.20 -12.07 11.23
CA GLU A 58 5.43 -12.81 10.89
C GLU A 58 5.37 -13.42 9.48
N ARG A 59 4.17 -13.57 8.93
CA ARG A 59 3.92 -14.18 7.62
C ARG A 59 3.32 -13.15 6.67
N ASP A 60 3.66 -13.30 5.40
CA ASP A 60 3.08 -12.51 4.33
C ASP A 60 1.70 -13.07 3.97
N GLU A 61 0.66 -12.31 4.24
CA GLU A 61 -0.74 -12.72 4.05
C GLU A 61 -1.38 -11.84 2.96
N PRO A 62 -2.00 -12.43 1.92
CA PRO A 62 -2.54 -11.65 0.82
C PRO A 62 -3.70 -10.76 1.27
N GLY A 63 -3.70 -9.52 0.82
CA GLY A 63 -4.80 -8.57 0.99
C GLY A 63 -5.89 -8.71 -0.06
N PHE A 64 -6.67 -7.65 -0.22
CA PHE A 64 -7.86 -7.64 -1.07
C PHE A 64 -7.52 -7.87 -2.56
N TRP A 65 -6.50 -7.19 -3.10
CA TRP A 65 -6.16 -7.31 -4.52
C TRP A 65 -5.32 -8.54 -4.81
N GLU A 66 -4.46 -8.93 -3.86
CA GLU A 66 -3.57 -10.07 -3.97
C GLU A 66 -4.37 -11.38 -4.03
N LEU A 67 -5.44 -11.48 -3.23
CA LEU A 67 -6.43 -12.55 -3.34
C LEU A 67 -7.20 -12.58 -4.68
N ARG A 68 -7.13 -11.52 -5.48
CA ARG A 68 -7.82 -11.36 -6.78
C ARG A 68 -6.86 -11.38 -7.96
N GLY A 69 -5.67 -11.96 -7.77
CA GLY A 69 -4.70 -12.18 -8.84
C GLY A 69 -3.79 -10.99 -9.11
N TYR A 70 -3.76 -9.97 -8.24
CA TYR A 70 -2.69 -8.97 -8.27
C TYR A 70 -1.42 -9.52 -7.62
N HIS A 71 -0.29 -8.97 -8.01
CA HIS A 71 1.00 -9.43 -7.54
C HIS A 71 1.20 -9.17 -6.03
N MET A 72 1.85 -10.11 -5.34
CA MET A 72 2.11 -10.04 -3.89
C MET A 72 3.02 -8.87 -3.50
N TYR A 73 4.06 -8.57 -4.28
CA TYR A 73 4.97 -7.44 -4.05
C TYR A 73 4.53 -6.16 -4.77
N GLY A 74 4.51 -6.17 -6.12
CA GLY A 74 3.92 -5.09 -6.89
C GLY A 74 4.92 -4.01 -7.30
N ASP A 75 6.12 -4.41 -7.73
CA ASP A 75 7.13 -3.49 -8.27
C ASP A 75 6.75 -3.02 -9.69
N PRO A 76 6.49 -1.72 -9.91
CA PRO A 76 6.10 -1.19 -11.21
C PRO A 76 7.23 -1.24 -12.25
N TRP A 77 8.50 -1.23 -11.83
CA TRP A 77 9.64 -1.27 -12.74
C TRP A 77 9.94 -2.68 -13.25
N ARG A 78 9.46 -3.69 -12.52
CA ARG A 78 9.51 -5.10 -12.91
C ARG A 78 8.20 -5.58 -13.54
N GLU A 79 7.26 -4.67 -13.79
CA GLU A 79 5.94 -4.96 -14.35
C GLU A 79 5.16 -6.02 -13.56
N GLN A 80 5.35 -6.05 -12.23
CA GLN A 80 4.70 -7.01 -11.34
C GLN A 80 3.24 -6.63 -11.07
N ARG A 81 2.37 -6.79 -12.06
CA ARG A 81 0.98 -6.38 -11.95
C ARG A 81 0.10 -7.49 -11.39
N TYR A 82 0.26 -8.68 -11.93
CA TYR A 82 -0.56 -9.85 -11.65
C TYR A 82 0.26 -10.94 -10.98
N SER A 83 -0.43 -11.88 -10.33
CA SER A 83 0.21 -12.99 -9.59
C SER A 83 1.02 -13.94 -10.47
N SER A 84 0.87 -13.86 -11.79
CA SER A 84 1.65 -14.61 -12.78
C SER A 84 2.96 -13.93 -13.17
N ASP A 85 3.13 -12.65 -12.82
CA ASP A 85 4.28 -11.85 -13.22
C ASP A 85 5.50 -12.18 -12.33
N PRO A 86 6.74 -12.04 -12.85
CA PRO A 86 7.97 -12.54 -12.22
C PRO A 86 8.54 -11.72 -11.05
#